data_AF-A0A8J3Q776-F1
#
_entry.id   AF-A0A8J3Q776-F1
#
_cell.length_a   1.000
_cell.length_b   1.000
_cell.length_c   1.000
_cell.angle_alpha   90.00
_cell.angle_beta   90.00
_cell.angle_gamma   90.00
#
_symmetry.space_group_name_H-M   'P 1'
#
loop_
_entity.id
_entity.type
_entity.pdbx_description
1 polymer ?
#
loop_
_entity_poly.entity_id
_entity_poly.type
_entity_poly.pdbx_seq_one_letter_code
_entity_poly.pdbx_strand_id
1 'polypeptide(L)'
;MSGTIAVTPDKRWSAQGWLFDWTLESLARDLSDETARQHLREIVDENIGWLGLADLPPAARAEAFDKITTRLVQEADTDLPGTLPNRPAVLDLLRDLARMAAEARGS
;
A
#
# COMPACT_ATOMS: atom_id res chain seq x y z
N MET A 1 14.27 -7.24 4.76
CA MET A 1 14.22 -6.86 3.33
C MET A 1 13.28 -5.66 3.19
N SER A 2 13.44 -4.82 2.16
CA SER A 2 12.51 -3.71 1.87
C SER A 2 11.54 -4.11 0.77
N GLY A 3 10.30 -3.63 0.85
CA GLY A 3 9.30 -3.78 -0.22
C GLY A 3 9.09 -2.48 -0.98
N THR A 4 8.60 -2.55 -2.22
CA THR A 4 8.38 -1.39 -3.09
C THR A 4 7.01 -1.43 -3.74
N ILE A 5 6.30 -0.30 -3.69
CA ILE A 5 5.08 -0.04 -4.45
C ILE A 5 5.41 0.96 -5.55
N ALA A 6 5.29 0.55 -6.82
CA ALA A 6 5.31 1.46 -7.95
C ALA A 6 3.92 2.06 -8.14
N VAL A 7 3.77 3.33 -7.73
CA VAL A 7 2.53 4.11 -7.88
C VAL A 7 2.31 4.46 -9.34
N THR A 8 3.40 4.85 -10.01
CA THR A 8 3.54 4.96 -11.47
C THR A 8 4.88 4.33 -11.86
N PRO A 9 5.20 4.15 -13.16
CA PRO A 9 6.50 3.60 -13.57
C PRO A 9 7.71 4.40 -13.04
N ASP A 10 7.53 5.71 -12.85
CA ASP A 10 8.53 6.68 -12.38
C ASP A 10 8.44 7.03 -10.88
N LYS A 11 7.28 6.82 -10.24
CA LYS A 11 7.08 7.10 -8.80
C LYS A 11 7.03 5.81 -8.00
N ARG A 12 8.05 5.61 -7.15
CA ARG A 12 8.20 4.41 -6.32
C ARG A 12 8.25 4.77 -4.84
N TRP A 13 7.40 4.12 -4.06
CA TRP A 13 7.42 4.18 -2.61
C TRP A 13 8.07 2.92 -2.08
N SER A 14 9.02 3.04 -1.16
CA SER A 14 9.71 1.89 -0.56
C SER A 14 9.69 1.99 0.95
N ALA A 15 9.54 0.84 1.60
CA ALA A 15 9.48 0.73 3.05
C ALA A 15 10.16 -0.55 3.55
N GLN A 16 10.30 -0.66 4.86
CA GLN A 16 10.67 -1.93 5.49
C GLN A 16 9.63 -3.00 5.15
N GLY A 17 10.07 -4.25 4.96
CA GLY A 17 9.22 -5.37 4.51
C GLY A 17 7.92 -5.48 5.28
N TRP A 18 7.98 -5.47 6.62
CA TRP A 18 6.77 -5.56 7.45
C TRP A 18 5.73 -4.45 7.18
N LEU A 19 6.17 -3.24 6.85
CA LEU A 19 5.25 -2.13 6.56
C LEU A 19 4.70 -2.24 5.14
N PHE A 20 5.52 -2.74 4.21
CA PHE A 20 5.05 -3.11 2.88
C PHE A 20 3.99 -4.21 2.97
N ASP A 21 4.24 -5.28 3.70
CA ASP A 21 3.32 -6.40 3.91
C ASP A 21 2.00 -5.91 4.53
N TRP A 22 2.10 -5.14 5.62
CA TRP A 22 0.92 -4.54 6.26
C TRP A 22 0.12 -3.65 5.29
N THR A 23 0.80 -2.89 4.42
CA THR A 23 0.15 -2.04 3.42
C THR A 23 -0.62 -2.88 2.40
N LEU A 24 -0.02 -3.97 1.91
CA LEU A 24 -0.65 -4.88 0.95
C LEU A 24 -1.84 -5.63 1.57
N GLU A 25 -1.70 -6.11 2.80
CA GLU A 25 -2.78 -6.76 3.54
C GLU A 25 -3.94 -5.79 3.83
N SER A 26 -3.63 -4.53 4.16
CA SER A 26 -4.64 -3.47 4.30
C SER A 26 -5.39 -3.26 2.98
N LEU A 27 -4.67 -3.17 1.84
CA LEU A 27 -5.30 -3.04 0.53
C LEU A 27 -6.20 -4.24 0.20
N ALA A 28 -5.70 -5.46 0.36
CA ALA A 28 -6.41 -6.69 0.05
C ALA A 28 -7.70 -6.89 0.90
N ARG A 29 -7.79 -6.30 2.09
CA ARG A 29 -9.02 -6.36 2.91
C ARG A 29 -10.23 -5.73 2.20
N ASP A 30 -10.02 -4.68 1.42
CA ASP A 30 -11.11 -3.83 0.90
C ASP A 30 -11.33 -3.96 -0.61
N LEU A 31 -10.43 -4.63 -1.34
CA LEU A 31 -10.64 -4.86 -2.77
C LEU A 31 -11.86 -5.74 -3.01
N SER A 32 -12.67 -5.40 -4.00
CA SER A 32 -13.84 -6.20 -4.41
C SER A 32 -13.47 -7.37 -5.33
N ASP A 33 -12.36 -7.24 -6.06
CA ASP A 33 -11.84 -8.26 -6.98
C ASP A 33 -11.04 -9.32 -6.22
N GLU A 34 -11.58 -10.55 -6.13
CA GLU A 34 -10.92 -11.64 -5.38
C GLU A 34 -9.59 -12.07 -6.00
N THR A 35 -9.44 -11.98 -7.33
CA THR A 35 -8.17 -12.30 -8.00
C THR A 35 -7.10 -11.27 -7.60
N ALA A 36 -7.45 -9.98 -7.58
CA ALA A 36 -6.54 -8.93 -7.13
C ALA A 36 -6.18 -9.07 -5.64
N ARG A 37 -7.14 -9.49 -4.80
CA ARG A 37 -6.87 -9.80 -3.38
C ARG A 37 -5.90 -10.95 -3.22
N GLN A 38 -6.13 -12.03 -3.95
CA GLN A 38 -5.28 -13.21 -3.91
C GLN A 38 -3.86 -12.88 -4.39
N HIS A 39 -3.74 -12.08 -5.46
CA HIS A 39 -2.45 -11.61 -5.95
C HIS A 39 -1.68 -10.79 -4.91
N LEU A 40 -2.34 -9.86 -4.20
CA LEU A 40 -1.69 -9.11 -3.12
C LEU A 40 -1.24 -10.00 -1.97
N ARG A 41 -2.02 -11.03 -1.63
CA ARG A 41 -1.63 -12.02 -0.61
C ARG A 41 -0.44 -12.85 -1.05
N GLU A 42 -0.42 -13.30 -2.30
CA GLU A 42 0.73 -14.04 -2.86
C GLU A 42 2.02 -13.23 -2.82
N ILE A 43 1.96 -11.91 -3.09
CA ILE A 43 3.13 -11.04 -2.95
C ILE A 43 3.69 -11.06 -1.52
N VAL A 44 2.83 -11.09 -0.52
CA VAL A 44 3.20 -11.16 0.90
C VAL A 44 3.71 -12.56 1.26
N ASP A 45 2.94 -13.60 0.94
CA ASP A 45 3.23 -14.99 1.28
C ASP A 45 4.53 -15.50 0.64
N GLU A 46 4.80 -15.09 -0.60
CA GLU A 46 6.02 -15.44 -1.34
C GLU A 46 7.17 -14.44 -1.11
N ASN A 47 6.96 -13.40 -0.29
CA ASN A 47 7.95 -12.38 0.04
C ASN A 47 8.58 -11.74 -1.22
N ILE A 48 7.74 -11.43 -2.22
CA ILE A 48 8.18 -10.88 -3.52
C ILE A 48 8.77 -9.47 -3.35
N GLY A 49 8.19 -8.67 -2.45
CA GLY A 49 8.67 -7.32 -2.13
C GLY A 49 8.43 -6.28 -3.23
N TRP A 50 7.52 -6.53 -4.17
CA TRP A 50 7.18 -5.62 -5.25
C TRP A 50 5.68 -5.65 -5.58
N LEU A 51 5.09 -4.48 -5.75
CA LEU A 51 3.74 -4.28 -6.30
C LEU A 51 3.75 -3.11 -7.29
N GLY A 52 3.29 -3.33 -8.52
CA GLY A 52 2.94 -2.25 -9.43
C GLY A 52 1.44 -1.97 -9.38
N LEU A 53 1.02 -0.75 -9.03
CA LEU A 53 -0.40 -0.40 -9.06
C LEU A 53 -0.97 -0.46 -10.49
N ALA A 54 -0.13 -0.25 -11.50
CA ALA A 54 -0.52 -0.37 -12.91
C ALA A 54 -0.82 -1.82 -13.33
N ASP A 55 -0.31 -2.82 -12.60
CA ASP A 55 -0.47 -4.24 -12.90
C ASP A 55 -1.81 -4.80 -12.38
N LEU A 56 -2.47 -4.05 -11.47
CA LEU A 56 -3.80 -4.40 -10.98
C LEU A 56 -4.87 -4.18 -12.07
N PRO A 57 -5.93 -5.02 -12.11
CA PRO A 57 -7.11 -4.77 -12.93
C PRO A 57 -7.66 -3.35 -12.73
N PRO A 58 -8.21 -2.67 -13.76
CA PRO A 58 -8.59 -1.26 -13.65
C PRO A 58 -9.51 -0.91 -12.47
N ALA A 59 -10.46 -1.78 -12.13
CA ALA A 59 -11.36 -1.62 -10.99
C ALA A 59 -10.60 -1.73 -9.64
N ALA A 60 -9.85 -2.82 -9.45
CA ALA A 60 -9.02 -3.03 -8.26
C ALA A 60 -7.96 -1.93 -8.08
N ARG A 61 -7.37 -1.45 -9.18
CA ARG A 61 -6.46 -0.30 -9.19
C ARG A 61 -7.15 0.95 -8.66
N ALA A 62 -8.35 1.25 -9.17
CA ALA A 62 -9.11 2.41 -8.72
C ALA A 62 -9.42 2.33 -7.22
N GLU A 63 -9.83 1.16 -6.72
CA GLU A 63 -10.07 0.90 -5.29
C GLU A 63 -8.79 1.05 -4.45
N ALA A 64 -7.67 0.50 -4.91
CA ALA A 64 -6.38 0.61 -4.22
C ALA A 64 -5.95 2.08 -4.09
N PHE A 65 -6.02 2.86 -5.18
CA PHE A 65 -5.73 4.29 -5.13
C PHE A 65 -6.70 5.03 -4.19
N ASP A 66 -7.97 4.66 -4.16
CA ASP A 66 -8.96 5.30 -3.31
C ASP A 66 -8.63 5.08 -1.83
N LYS A 67 -8.38 3.83 -1.46
CA LYS A 67 -7.98 3.47 -0.12
C LYS A 67 -6.68 4.13 0.32
N ILE A 68 -5.64 4.09 -0.54
CA ILE A 68 -4.34 4.71 -0.27
C ILE A 68 -4.51 6.20 0.03
N THR A 69 -5.33 6.90 -0.75
CA THR A 69 -5.49 8.35 -0.63
C THR A 69 -6.42 8.80 0.49
N THR A 70 -7.36 7.95 0.93
CA THR A 70 -8.42 8.37 1.86
C THR A 70 -8.35 7.73 3.24
N ARG A 71 -8.00 6.43 3.33
CA ARG A 71 -8.21 5.63 4.54
C ARG A 71 -6.96 4.97 5.10
N LEU A 72 -5.95 4.68 4.27
CA LEU A 72 -4.77 3.89 4.67
C LEU A 72 -4.05 4.45 5.90
N VAL A 73 -3.81 5.76 5.96
CA VAL A 73 -3.11 6.40 7.10
C VAL A 73 -3.94 6.33 8.38
N GLN A 74 -5.26 6.49 8.28
CA GLN A 74 -6.16 6.41 9.43
C GLN A 74 -6.26 4.97 9.96
N GLU A 75 -6.32 3.99 9.07
CA GLU A 75 -6.27 2.57 9.42
C GLU A 75 -4.95 2.24 10.12
N ALA A 76 -3.82 2.73 9.61
CA ALA A 76 -2.53 2.53 10.25
C ALA A 76 -2.46 3.15 11.65
N ASP A 77 -3.00 4.36 11.82
CA ASP A 77 -3.06 5.03 13.12
C ASP A 77 -3.98 4.29 14.11
N THR A 78 -4.91 3.47 13.62
CA THR A 78 -5.79 2.67 14.47
C THR A 78 -5.21 1.28 14.77
N ASP A 79 -4.72 0.59 13.74
CA ASP A 79 -4.30 -0.81 13.79
C ASP A 79 -2.89 -0.98 14.38
N LEU A 80 -1.98 -0.02 14.14
CA LEU A 80 -0.59 -0.17 14.58
C LEU A 80 -0.44 0.10 16.08
N PRO A 81 0.28 -0.76 16.83
CA PRO A 81 0.48 -0.60 18.26
C PRO A 81 1.02 0.78 18.62
N GLY A 82 0.46 1.43 19.65
CA GLY A 82 0.98 2.70 20.16
C GLY A 82 2.43 2.62 20.66
N THR A 83 2.89 1.42 21.04
CA THR A 83 4.26 1.12 21.48
C THR A 83 5.22 0.84 20.32
N LEU A 84 4.76 0.91 19.07
CA LEU A 84 5.60 0.68 17.90
C LEU A 84 6.78 1.67 17.88
N PRO A 85 8.03 1.20 17.82
CA PRO A 85 9.18 2.08 17.70
C PRO A 85 9.06 2.97 16.45
N ASN A 86 9.35 4.26 16.61
CA ASN A 86 9.29 5.26 15.53
C ASN A 86 7.92 5.34 14.82
N ARG A 87 6.81 5.05 15.52
CA ARG A 87 5.45 5.16 14.99
C ARG A 87 5.16 6.45 14.20
N PRO A 88 5.58 7.65 14.64
CA PRO A 88 5.37 8.86 13.83
C PRO A 88 5.99 8.77 12.44
N ALA A 89 7.23 8.26 12.33
CA ALA A 89 7.93 8.10 11.06
C ALA A 89 7.27 7.03 10.16
N VAL A 90 6.70 5.98 10.76
CA VAL A 90 5.91 4.98 10.02
C VAL A 90 4.67 5.63 9.38
N LEU A 91 3.93 6.43 10.15
CA LEU A 91 2.76 7.13 9.64
C LEU A 91 3.12 8.18 8.58
N ASP A 92 4.24 8.89 8.76
CA ASP A 92 4.75 9.83 7.75
C ASP A 92 5.09 9.12 6.44
N LEU A 93 5.69 7.92 6.52
CA LEU A 93 5.99 7.13 5.33
C LEU A 93 4.71 6.70 4.59
N LEU A 94 3.64 6.36 5.30
CA LEU A 94 2.34 6.07 4.69
C LEU A 94 1.66 7.33 4.12
N ARG A 95 1.84 8.50 4.75
CA ARG A 95 1.39 9.79 4.21
C ARG A 95 2.12 10.13 2.91
N ASP A 96 3.40 9.79 2.79
CA ASP A 96 4.14 9.95 1.54
C ASP A 96 3.56 9.07 0.44
N LEU A 97 3.23 7.79 0.71
CA LEU A 97 2.54 6.93 -0.26
C LEU A 97 1.20 7.54 -0.70
N ALA A 98 0.40 8.02 0.26
CA ALA A 98 -0.89 8.65 -0.01
C ALA A 98 -0.74 9.89 -0.91
N ARG A 99 0.26 10.74 -0.63
CA ARG A 99 0.58 11.92 -1.45
C ARG A 99 1.00 11.55 -2.86
N MET A 100 1.90 10.57 -3.02
CA MET A 100 2.34 10.09 -4.32
C MET A 100 1.16 9.56 -5.16
N ALA A 101 0.26 8.82 -4.52
CA ALA A 101 -0.95 8.29 -5.16
C ALA A 101 -1.95 9.38 -5.56
N ALA A 102 -2.12 10.42 -4.72
CA ALA A 102 -2.98 11.56 -5.02
C ALA A 102 -2.46 12.36 -6.23
N GLU A 103 -1.15 12.62 -6.28
CA GLU A 103 -0.51 13.30 -7.41
C GLU A 103 -0.68 12.50 -8.72
N ALA A 104 -0.52 11.17 -8.66
CA ALA A 104 -0.67 10.29 -9.82
C ALA A 104 -2.10 10.23 -10.38
N ARG A 105 -3.13 10.48 -9.55
CA ARG A 105 -4.54 10.58 -10.01
C ARG A 105 -4.87 11.89 -10.73
N GLY A 106 -4.17 12.97 -10.39
CA GLY A 106 -4.38 14.30 -10.97
C GLY A 106 -3.49 14.60 -12.18
N SER A 107 -2.62 13.67 -12.57
CA SER A 107 -1.71 13.75 -13.73
C SER A 107 -2.38 13.23 -15.00
#